data_AF-A0A6N1YA19-F1
#
_entry.id   AF-A0A6N1YA19-F1
#
_cell.length_a   1.000
_cell.length_b   1.000
_cell.length_c   1.000
_cell.angle_alpha   90.00
_cell.angle_beta   90.00
_cell.angle_gamma   90.00
#
_symmetry.space_group_name_H-M   'P 1'
#
loop_
_entity.id
_entity.type
_entity.pdbx_description
1 polymer ?
#
loop_
_entity_poly.entity_id
_entity_poly.type
_entity_poly.pdbx_seq_one_letter_code
_entity_poly.pdbx_strand_id
1 'polypeptide(L)'
;MSDTVSSNELLLQIKKHPSPGIAPQLDQHAGYEVNSKNNRICKRDGFACDFYALNTDSLTVAKWIVTHQPFDRLYFYGKNRPIHISIAPENSFAITLLEQASTERRIPKNIKKEQFLQKE
;
A
#
# COMPACT_ATOMS: atom_id res chain seq x y z
N MET A 1 -1.92 8.94 -2.96
CA MET A 1 -2.51 8.65 -1.65
C MET A 1 -3.56 7.60 -1.91
N SER A 2 -3.46 6.45 -1.24
CA SER A 2 -4.56 5.48 -1.18
C SER A 2 -5.62 6.11 -0.29
N ASP A 3 -6.69 6.63 -0.87
CA ASP A 3 -7.82 7.13 -0.10
C ASP A 3 -8.53 5.93 0.54
N THR A 4 -8.30 5.77 1.84
CA THR A 4 -8.88 4.69 2.63
C THR A 4 -10.39 4.83 2.69
N VAL A 5 -11.10 3.76 2.34
CA VAL A 5 -12.57 3.74 2.42
C VAL A 5 -12.99 3.06 3.71
N SER A 6 -12.94 3.80 4.83
CA SER A 6 -13.34 3.26 6.14
C SER A 6 -14.86 3.32 6.40
N SER A 7 -15.64 4.03 5.58
CA SER A 7 -17.11 4.08 5.72
C SER A 7 -17.84 3.97 4.38
N ASN A 8 -19.04 3.38 4.41
CA ASN A 8 -19.89 3.25 3.23
C ASN A 8 -20.30 4.63 2.68
N GLU A 9 -20.57 5.59 3.56
CA GLU A 9 -20.92 6.95 3.16
C GLU A 9 -19.77 7.62 2.40
N LEU A 10 -18.54 7.53 2.91
CA LEU A 10 -17.36 8.03 2.22
C LEU A 10 -17.15 7.32 0.87
N LEU A 11 -17.33 6.00 0.82
CA LEU A 11 -17.28 5.24 -0.44
C LEU A 11 -18.23 5.80 -1.49
N LEU A 12 -19.47 6.10 -1.10
CA LEU A 12 -20.48 6.64 -2.00
C LEU A 12 -20.10 8.03 -2.50
N GLN A 13 -19.49 8.87 -1.67
CA GLN A 13 -19.00 10.18 -2.11
C GLN A 13 -17.83 10.05 -3.10
N ILE A 14 -16.83 9.21 -2.78
CA ILE A 14 -15.67 8.99 -3.66
C ILE A 14 -16.12 8.47 -5.04
N LYS A 15 -17.09 7.54 -5.06
CA LYS A 15 -17.64 6.97 -6.31
C LYS A 15 -18.35 7.96 -7.23
N LYS A 16 -18.69 9.17 -6.76
CA LYS A 16 -19.25 10.22 -7.63
C LYS A 16 -18.20 10.81 -8.57
N HIS A 17 -16.92 10.65 -8.28
CA HIS A 17 -15.85 11.10 -9.16
C HIS A 17 -15.69 10.17 -10.37
N PRO A 18 -15.44 10.70 -11.57
CA PRO A 18 -15.27 9.89 -12.80
C PRO A 18 -14.03 9.00 -12.76
N SER A 19 -13.02 9.37 -11.97
CA SER A 19 -11.85 8.54 -11.69
C SER A 19 -11.64 8.50 -10.17
N PRO A 20 -12.35 7.61 -9.46
CA PRO A 20 -12.39 7.62 -8.00
C PRO A 20 -11.09 7.16 -7.36
N GLY A 21 -10.18 6.52 -8.11
CA GLY A 21 -8.82 6.21 -7.64
C GLY A 21 -8.73 5.16 -6.52
N ILE A 22 -9.83 4.48 -6.18
CA ILE A 22 -9.90 3.53 -5.07
C ILE A 22 -10.05 2.08 -5.54
N ALA A 23 -9.52 1.15 -4.75
CA ALA A 23 -9.72 -0.29 -4.92
C ALA A 23 -10.00 -0.97 -3.57
N PRO A 24 -11.23 -0.84 -3.01
CA PRO A 24 -11.54 -1.32 -1.66
C PRO A 24 -11.21 -2.81 -1.43
N GLN A 25 -11.33 -3.64 -2.46
CA GLN A 25 -11.03 -5.06 -2.37
C GLN A 25 -9.53 -5.37 -2.14
N LEU A 26 -8.66 -4.40 -2.41
CA LEU A 26 -7.20 -4.51 -2.28
C LEU A 26 -6.66 -3.68 -1.11
N ASP A 27 -7.53 -2.92 -0.43
CA ASP A 27 -7.17 -1.94 0.59
C ASP A 27 -7.10 -2.59 1.98
N GLN A 28 -5.89 -2.92 2.42
CA GLN A 28 -5.63 -3.54 3.72
C GLN A 28 -5.77 -2.54 4.90
N HIS A 29 -6.02 -1.26 4.65
CA HIS A 29 -6.40 -0.34 5.73
C HIS A 29 -7.81 -0.62 6.26
N ALA A 30 -8.66 -1.27 5.48
CA ALA A 30 -9.96 -1.77 5.95
C ALA A 30 -9.82 -2.89 6.99
N GLY A 31 -8.59 -3.39 7.23
CA GLY A 31 -8.36 -4.30 8.32
C GLY A 31 -9.15 -5.60 8.19
N TYR A 32 -9.91 -5.89 9.25
CA TYR A 32 -10.87 -6.98 9.32
C TYR A 32 -12.34 -6.56 9.14
N GLU A 33 -12.59 -5.37 8.61
CA GLU A 33 -13.94 -4.85 8.41
C GLU A 33 -14.74 -5.63 7.37
N VAL A 34 -16.06 -5.59 7.54
CA VAL A 34 -17.05 -6.26 6.70
C VAL A 34 -18.04 -5.25 6.12
N ASN A 35 -18.57 -5.55 4.93
CA ASN A 35 -19.63 -4.77 4.32
C ASN A 35 -21.02 -5.08 4.94
N SER A 36 -22.06 -4.40 4.49
CA SER A 36 -23.45 -4.60 4.96
C SER A 36 -24.01 -6.01 4.73
N LYS A 37 -23.35 -6.82 3.90
CA LYS A 37 -23.67 -8.24 3.67
C LYS A 37 -22.79 -9.18 4.52
N ASN A 38 -22.09 -8.65 5.53
CA ASN A 38 -21.17 -9.36 6.41
C ASN A 38 -19.99 -10.04 5.67
N ASN A 39 -19.61 -9.55 4.49
CA ASN A 39 -18.45 -10.05 3.75
C ASN A 39 -17.24 -9.16 3.98
N ARG A 40 -16.04 -9.76 4.03
CA ARG A 40 -14.75 -9.05 4.06
C ARG A 40 -14.67 -7.96 3.00
N ILE A 41 -14.33 -6.74 3.39
CA ILE A 41 -14.11 -5.63 2.45
C ILE A 41 -12.85 -5.91 1.63
N CYS A 42 -11.74 -6.20 2.29
CA CYS A 42 -10.51 -6.67 1.67
C CYS A 42 -10.28 -8.14 2.04
N LYS A 43 -10.16 -9.01 1.02
CA LYS A 43 -9.92 -10.45 1.24
C LYS A 43 -8.48 -10.79 1.58
N ARG A 44 -7.56 -9.82 1.45
CA ARG A 44 -6.16 -10.00 1.86
C ARG A 44 -6.01 -10.06 3.37
N ASP A 45 -7.03 -9.59 4.10
CA ASP A 45 -7.02 -9.43 5.55
C ASP A 45 -5.80 -8.62 6.02
N GLY A 46 -5.53 -8.67 7.31
CA GLY A 46 -4.40 -7.96 7.88
C GLY A 46 -4.68 -6.49 8.14
N PHE A 47 -3.62 -5.72 8.40
CA PHE A 47 -3.69 -4.28 8.63
C PHE A 47 -2.57 -3.59 7.87
N ALA A 48 -2.82 -2.37 7.42
CA ALA A 48 -1.84 -1.55 6.75
C ALA A 48 -1.71 -0.16 7.37
N CYS A 49 -0.53 0.43 7.21
CA CYS A 49 -0.27 1.83 7.54
C CYS A 49 0.63 2.48 6.48
N ASP A 50 0.43 3.80 6.34
CA ASP A 50 1.27 4.66 5.52
C ASP A 50 2.06 5.57 6.46
N PHE A 51 3.39 5.61 6.34
CA PHE A 51 4.21 6.46 7.20
C PHE A 51 5.52 6.90 6.53
N TYR A 52 6.17 7.90 7.12
CA TYR A 52 7.52 8.32 6.76
C TYR A 52 8.30 8.60 8.05
N ALA A 53 9.63 8.51 7.98
CA ALA A 53 10.51 8.90 9.08
C ALA A 53 11.00 10.34 8.85
N LEU A 54 10.99 11.17 9.91
CA LEU A 54 11.33 12.59 9.78
C LEU A 54 12.77 12.84 9.32
N ASN A 55 13.72 12.01 9.76
CA ASN A 55 15.15 12.21 9.55
C ASN A 55 15.78 11.12 8.67
N THR A 56 14.97 10.36 7.93
CA THR A 56 15.46 9.25 7.12
C THR A 56 14.57 9.10 5.91
N ASP A 57 15.17 9.00 4.73
CA ASP A 57 14.41 8.83 3.50
C ASP A 57 13.72 7.47 3.44
N SER A 58 12.63 7.42 2.69
CA SER A 58 11.80 6.22 2.60
C SER A 58 12.49 5.03 1.94
N LEU A 59 13.52 5.22 1.12
CA LEU A 59 14.24 4.08 0.54
C LEU A 59 15.06 3.39 1.62
N THR A 60 15.77 4.16 2.44
CA THR A 60 16.54 3.63 3.58
C THR A 60 15.64 2.87 4.55
N VAL A 61 14.50 3.45 4.93
CA VAL A 61 13.53 2.78 5.81
C VAL A 61 12.96 1.51 5.16
N ALA A 62 12.55 1.57 3.89
CA ALA A 62 12.00 0.41 3.18
C ALA A 62 13.02 -0.72 3.07
N LYS A 63 14.29 -0.43 2.78
CA LYS A 63 15.36 -1.44 2.73
C LYS A 63 15.57 -2.10 4.09
N TRP A 64 15.54 -1.31 5.17
CA TRP A 64 15.65 -1.85 6.52
C TRP A 64 14.51 -2.81 6.83
N ILE A 65 13.26 -2.44 6.52
CA ILE A 65 12.08 -3.31 6.72
C ILE A 65 12.23 -4.60 5.92
N VAL A 66 12.50 -4.51 4.61
CA VAL A 66 12.63 -5.67 3.71
C VAL A 66 13.71 -6.66 4.18
N THR A 67 14.70 -6.15 4.92
CA THR A 67 15.80 -6.96 5.44
C THR A 67 15.47 -7.59 6.80
N HIS A 68 14.76 -6.89 7.68
CA HIS A 68 14.69 -7.25 9.10
C HIS A 68 13.29 -7.58 9.63
N GLN A 69 12.21 -7.25 8.91
CA GLN A 69 10.85 -7.38 9.43
C GLN A 69 9.98 -8.28 8.55
N PRO A 70 9.07 -9.06 9.15
CA PRO A 70 8.00 -9.70 8.41
C PRO A 70 6.98 -8.66 7.94
N PHE A 71 6.49 -8.82 6.72
CA PHE A 71 5.43 -7.99 6.15
C PHE A 71 4.67 -8.79 5.09
N ASP A 72 3.43 -8.37 4.82
CA ASP A 72 2.68 -8.87 3.68
C ASP A 72 3.03 -8.10 2.42
N ARG A 73 2.78 -6.78 2.39
CA ARG A 73 3.06 -5.95 1.21
C ARG A 73 3.79 -4.66 1.57
N LEU A 74 4.70 -4.26 0.71
CA LEU A 74 5.37 -2.97 0.75
C LEU A 74 5.18 -2.25 -0.59
N TYR A 75 4.54 -1.08 -0.56
CA TYR A 75 4.48 -0.20 -1.73
C TYR A 75 5.41 0.99 -1.53
N PHE A 76 6.36 1.14 -2.47
CA PHE A 76 7.35 2.20 -2.46
C PHE A 76 7.02 3.24 -3.51
N TYR A 77 6.80 4.49 -3.07
CA TYR A 77 6.37 5.60 -3.95
C TYR A 77 7.50 6.59 -4.28
N GLY A 78 8.71 6.36 -3.79
CA GLY A 78 9.87 7.24 -3.93
C GLY A 78 10.42 7.72 -2.58
N LYS A 79 11.68 8.18 -2.58
CA LYS A 79 12.44 8.55 -1.36
C LYS A 79 11.76 9.59 -0.47
N ASN A 80 11.04 10.53 -1.08
CA ASN A 80 10.40 11.67 -0.41
C ASN A 80 8.88 11.49 -0.25
N ARG A 81 8.38 10.26 -0.31
CA ARG A 81 6.96 9.92 -0.15
C ARG A 81 6.83 8.89 0.98
N PRO A 82 5.69 8.83 1.69
CA PRO A 82 5.43 7.77 2.67
C PRO A 82 5.62 6.38 2.07
N ILE A 83 5.89 5.38 2.90
CA ILE A 83 5.88 3.96 2.56
C ILE A 83 4.54 3.40 3.01
N HIS A 84 3.90 2.60 2.16
CA HIS A 84 2.81 1.74 2.60
C HIS A 84 3.38 0.40 3.02
N ILE A 85 2.98 -0.10 4.18
CA ILE A 85 3.29 -1.44 4.64
C ILE A 85 2.06 -2.12 5.21
N SER A 86 1.96 -3.42 5.02
CA SER A 86 0.93 -4.24 5.64
C SER A 86 1.48 -5.49 6.31
N ILE A 87 0.73 -6.01 7.27
CA ILE A 87 0.87 -7.36 7.82
C ILE A 87 -0.41 -8.13 7.50
N ALA A 88 -0.31 -9.42 7.16
CA ALA A 88 -1.47 -10.26 6.90
C ALA A 88 -1.10 -11.75 7.09
N PRO A 89 -2.09 -12.65 7.25
CA PRO A 89 -1.82 -14.08 7.42
C PRO A 89 -0.97 -14.70 6.29
N GLU A 90 -1.08 -14.17 5.07
CA GLU A 90 -0.34 -14.66 3.90
C GLU A 90 1.17 -14.36 3.97
N ASN A 91 1.58 -13.27 4.65
CA ASN A 91 2.96 -12.79 4.71
C ASN A 91 3.67 -12.89 3.34
N SER A 92 3.09 -12.28 2.31
CA SER A 92 3.56 -12.48 0.93
C SER A 92 4.93 -11.85 0.60
N PHE A 93 5.49 -11.01 1.47
CA PHE A 93 6.73 -10.24 1.25
C PHE A 93 6.75 -9.51 -0.11
N ALA A 94 5.58 -9.11 -0.61
CA ALA A 94 5.46 -8.54 -1.94
C ALA A 94 5.94 -7.08 -1.93
N ILE A 95 6.87 -6.76 -2.83
CA ILE A 95 7.42 -5.41 -2.99
C ILE A 95 6.96 -4.84 -4.32
N THR A 96 6.28 -3.70 -4.28
CA THR A 96 5.75 -3.01 -5.47
C THR A 96 6.28 -1.58 -5.54
N LEU A 97 6.89 -1.24 -6.67
CA LEU A 97 7.31 0.11 -7.00
C LEU A 97 6.17 0.88 -7.68
N LEU A 98 5.90 2.09 -7.20
CA LEU A 98 4.98 3.08 -7.79
C LEU A 98 5.67 4.44 -7.94
N GLU A 99 6.95 4.43 -8.29
CA GLU A 99 7.71 5.63 -8.60
C GLU A 99 7.11 6.37 -9.81
N GLN A 100 7.20 7.70 -9.82
CA GLN A 100 6.76 8.49 -10.97
C GLN A 100 7.60 8.11 -12.20
N ALA A 101 6.93 7.61 -13.24
CA ALA A 101 7.52 7.56 -14.57
C ALA A 101 7.60 8.99 -15.16
N SER A 102 8.27 9.15 -16.29
CA SER A 102 8.26 10.38 -17.09
C SER A 102 6.85 10.76 -17.59
N THR A 103 5.90 9.83 -17.54
CA THR A 103 4.49 10.08 -17.81
C THR A 103 3.72 10.28 -16.50
N GLU A 104 2.64 11.06 -16.52
CA GLU A 104 1.83 11.36 -15.33
C GLU A 104 1.21 10.12 -14.65
N ARG A 105 1.27 8.94 -15.29
CA ARG A 105 0.75 7.68 -14.76
C ARG A 105 1.82 6.89 -14.00
N ARG A 106 1.46 6.43 -12.80
CA ARG A 106 2.27 5.49 -12.00
C ARG A 106 1.83 4.07 -12.33
N ILE A 107 2.73 3.28 -12.92
CA ILE A 107 2.47 1.87 -13.21
C ILE A 107 3.07 1.03 -12.08
N PRO A 108 2.27 0.24 -11.34
CA PRO A 108 2.80 -0.64 -10.30
C PRO A 108 3.71 -1.71 -10.91
N LYS A 109 4.95 -1.82 -10.38
CA LYS A 109 5.91 -2.85 -10.78
C LYS A 109 6.32 -3.69 -9.58
N ASN A 110 5.98 -4.97 -9.60
CA ASN A 110 6.50 -5.91 -8.61
C ASN A 110 7.98 -6.18 -8.85
N ILE A 111 8.76 -6.21 -7.78
CA ILE A 111 10.21 -6.39 -7.83
C ILE A 111 10.65 -7.41 -6.78
N LYS A 112 11.71 -8.16 -7.08
CA LYS A 112 12.30 -9.10 -6.11
C LYS A 112 13.07 -8.36 -5.03
N LYS A 113 13.18 -8.96 -3.84
CA LYS A 113 13.93 -8.42 -2.70
C LYS A 113 15.34 -7.99 -3.08
N GLU A 114 16.09 -8.85 -3.78
CA GLU A 114 17.49 -8.60 -4.13
C GLU A 114 17.63 -7.37 -5.02
N GLN A 115 16.73 -7.23 -6.00
CA GLN A 115 16.71 -6.09 -6.92
C GLN A 115 16.28 -4.81 -6.20
N PHE A 116 15.36 -4.90 -5.24
CA PHE A 116 14.95 -3.75 -4.43
C PHE A 116 16.09 -3.22 -3.56
N LEU A 117 16.86 -4.11 -2.92
CA LEU A 117 17.98 -3.75 -2.06
C LEU A 117 19.12 -3.05 -2.83
N GLN A 118 19.23 -3.27 -4.14
CA GLN A 118 20.21 -2.63 -5.03
C GLN A 118 19.79 -1.24 -5.53
N LYS A 119 18.55 -0.79 -5.30
CA LYS A 119 18.13 0.55 -5.75
C LYS A 119 18.91 1.66 -5.07
N GLU A 120 19.23 2.72 -5.81
CA GLU A 120 19.91 3.91 -5.28
C GLU A 120 18.97 5.04 -4.91
#